data_AF-A0A3P7E6L7-F1
#
_entry.id   AF-A0A3P7E6L7-F1
#
_cell.length_a   1.000
_cell.length_b   1.000
_cell.length_c   1.000
_cell.angle_alpha   90.00
_cell.angle_beta   90.00
_cell.angle_gamma   90.00
#
_symmetry.space_group_name_H-M   'P 1'
#
loop_
_entity.id
_entity.type
_entity.pdbx_description
1 polymer ?
#
loop_
_entity_poly.entity_id
_entity_poly.type
_entity_poly.pdbx_seq_one_letter_code
_entity_poly.pdbx_strand_id
1 'polypeptide(L)'
;MVVDEELRLKPTYFLSLARAYIQNGKSHLAWEMYGKMKNSDDIFQLLSIIANDCYRVGDYLYSAKSFDSMERIEPNPEYWEGKRGAIIGVFKLVIEQKAPLLVFF
;
A
#
# COMPACT_ATOMS: atom_id res chain seq x y z
N MET A 1 21.12 -9.30 -8.23
CA MET A 1 21.29 -8.86 -6.83
C MET A 1 21.88 -7.46 -6.85
N VAL A 2 21.24 -6.47 -6.21
CA VAL A 2 21.88 -5.16 -5.99
C VAL A 2 22.93 -5.36 -4.90
N VAL A 3 24.19 -5.20 -5.28
CA VAL A 3 25.37 -5.42 -4.41
C VAL A 3 25.58 -4.25 -3.45
N ASP A 4 25.16 -3.06 -3.86
CA ASP A 4 25.32 -1.83 -3.11
C ASP A 4 24.11 -1.58 -2.20
N GLU A 5 24.31 -1.64 -0.88
CA GLU A 5 23.25 -1.44 0.11
C GLU A 5 22.74 0.00 0.11
N GLU A 6 23.57 0.99 -0.26
CA GLU A 6 23.15 2.40 -0.34
C GLU A 6 22.16 2.62 -1.47
N LEU A 7 22.30 1.88 -2.58
CA LEU A 7 21.32 1.93 -3.67
C LEU A 7 19.93 1.49 -3.19
N ARG A 8 19.82 0.61 -2.19
CA ARG A 8 18.53 0.17 -1.68
C ARG A 8 17.78 1.24 -0.89
N LEU A 9 18.51 2.21 -0.36
CA LEU A 9 17.96 3.36 0.36
C LEU A 9 17.54 4.49 -0.57
N LYS A 10 17.94 4.45 -1.86
CA LYS A 10 17.53 5.48 -2.82
C LYS A 10 16.02 5.40 -3.09
N PRO A 11 15.29 6.54 -3.05
CA PRO A 11 13.86 6.63 -3.33
C PRO A 11 13.44 5.86 -4.57
N THR A 12 14.14 6.10 -5.67
CA THR A 12 13.86 5.44 -6.94
C THR A 12 13.88 3.93 -6.83
N TYR A 13 14.85 3.34 -6.13
CA TYR A 13 14.95 1.89 -6.03
C TYR A 13 13.78 1.30 -5.24
N PHE A 14 13.56 1.76 -4.01
CA PHE A 14 12.58 1.12 -3.15
C PHE A 14 11.14 1.43 -3.62
N LEU A 15 10.88 2.62 -4.18
CA LEU A 15 9.57 2.95 -4.77
C LEU A 15 9.30 2.09 -6.01
N SER A 16 10.30 1.89 -6.89
CA SER A 16 10.17 0.97 -8.03
C SER A 16 9.97 -0.47 -7.58
N LEU A 17 10.67 -0.92 -6.53
CA LEU A 17 10.50 -2.25 -5.96
C LEU A 17 9.10 -2.45 -5.37
N ALA A 18 8.56 -1.45 -4.66
CA ALA A 18 7.20 -1.49 -4.14
C ALA A 18 6.17 -1.63 -5.28
N ARG A 19 6.31 -0.84 -6.36
CA ARG A 19 5.45 -0.96 -7.56
C ARG A 19 5.55 -2.35 -8.19
N ALA A 20 6.76 -2.90 -8.30
CA ALA A 20 6.98 -4.24 -8.84
C ALA A 20 6.32 -5.32 -7.97
N TYR A 21 6.40 -5.21 -6.63
CA TYR A 21 5.70 -6.13 -5.73
C TYR A 21 4.19 -6.09 -5.92
N ILE A 22 3.59 -4.90 -6.00
CA ILE A 22 2.14 -4.72 -6.17
C ILE A 22 1.67 -5.30 -7.51
N GLN A 23 2.34 -4.98 -8.61
CA GLN A 23 1.98 -5.48 -9.94
C GLN A 23 2.08 -7.01 -10.08
N ASN A 24 2.91 -7.65 -9.25
CA ASN A 24 3.06 -9.11 -9.22
C ASN A 24 2.19 -9.79 -8.15
N GLY A 25 1.19 -9.10 -7.58
CA GLY A 25 0.29 -9.67 -6.56
C GLY A 25 0.94 -9.90 -5.20
N LYS A 26 2.06 -9.23 -4.91
CA LYS A 26 2.85 -9.35 -3.68
C LYS A 26 2.76 -8.07 -2.82
N SER A 27 1.60 -7.45 -2.74
CA SER A 27 1.40 -6.18 -2.00
C SER A 27 1.78 -6.27 -0.52
N HIS A 28 1.69 -7.46 0.09
CA HIS A 28 2.20 -7.70 1.44
C HIS A 28 3.69 -7.36 1.60
N LEU A 29 4.52 -7.62 0.58
CA LEU A 29 5.94 -7.26 0.58
C LEU A 29 6.13 -5.74 0.48
N ALA A 30 5.31 -5.05 -0.32
CA ALA A 30 5.32 -3.58 -0.36
C ALA A 30 4.91 -2.97 0.99
N TRP A 31 3.93 -3.58 1.68
CA TRP A 31 3.54 -3.20 3.03
C TRP A 31 4.64 -3.46 4.07
N GLU A 32 5.36 -4.56 3.98
CA GLU A 32 6.52 -4.83 4.82
C GLU A 32 7.64 -3.79 4.61
N MET A 33 7.83 -3.30 3.39
CA MET A 33 8.78 -2.22 3.11
C MET A 33 8.43 -0.94 3.88
N TYR A 34 7.15 -0.58 4.00
CA TYR A 34 6.72 0.55 4.83
C TYR A 34 7.18 0.37 6.29
N GLY A 35 7.11 -0.84 6.84
CA GLY A 35 7.62 -1.14 8.19
C GLY A 35 9.14 -0.91 8.35
N LYS A 36 9.91 -1.13 7.27
CA LYS A 36 11.37 -0.91 7.25
C LYS A 36 11.76 0.55 6.99
N MET A 37 10.93 1.31 6.30
CA MET A 37 11.17 2.69 5.90
C MET A 37 10.59 3.75 6.86
N LYS A 38 10.23 3.36 8.09
CA LYS A 38 9.51 4.23 9.04
C LYS A 38 10.15 5.60 9.32
N ASN A 39 11.47 5.72 9.14
CA ASN A 39 12.23 6.94 9.41
C ASN A 39 12.69 7.67 8.13
N SER A 40 12.19 7.27 6.95
CA SER A 40 12.54 7.91 5.68
C SER A 40 11.60 9.09 5.39
N ASP A 41 12.15 10.21 4.91
CA ASP A 41 11.38 11.37 4.46
C ASP A 41 10.40 11.03 3.31
N ASP A 42 10.67 9.93 2.59
CA ASP A 42 9.88 9.45 1.46
C ASP A 42 8.76 8.46 1.87
N ILE A 43 8.55 8.26 3.17
CA ILE A 43 7.55 7.31 3.68
C ILE A 43 6.14 7.63 3.18
N PHE A 44 5.82 8.92 3.05
CA PHE A 44 4.53 9.36 2.54
C PHE A 44 4.37 9.04 1.05
N GLN A 45 5.43 9.20 0.26
CA GLN A 45 5.45 8.82 -1.15
C GLN A 45 5.28 7.31 -1.31
N LEU A 46 5.93 6.50 -0.46
CA LEU A 46 5.75 5.05 -0.44
C LEU A 46 4.29 4.67 -0.14
N LEU A 47 3.70 5.26 0.90
CA LEU A 47 2.30 5.02 1.25
C LEU A 47 1.35 5.41 0.11
N SER A 48 1.59 6.54 -0.55
CA SER A 48 0.80 6.99 -1.70
C SER A 48 0.89 6.02 -2.88
N ILE A 49 2.07 5.46 -3.17
CA ILE A 49 2.22 4.40 -4.17
C ILE A 49 1.43 3.16 -3.78
N ILE A 50 1.58 2.67 -2.53
CA ILE A 50 0.88 1.48 -2.07
C ILE A 50 -0.63 1.71 -2.13
N ALA A 51 -1.12 2.86 -1.69
CA ALA A 51 -2.54 3.18 -1.70
C ALA A 51 -3.13 3.13 -3.13
N ASN A 52 -2.51 3.84 -4.06
CA ASN A 52 -3.02 4.03 -5.42
C ASN A 52 -2.80 2.81 -6.31
N ASP A 53 -1.62 2.20 -6.27
CA ASP A 53 -1.32 1.06 -7.15
C ASP A 53 -2.05 -0.20 -6.65
N CYS A 54 -2.17 -0.42 -5.33
CA CYS A 54 -3.00 -1.52 -4.80
C CYS A 54 -4.48 -1.33 -5.17
N TYR A 55 -5.00 -0.10 -5.11
CA TYR A 55 -6.37 0.19 -5.55
C TYR A 55 -6.57 -0.17 -7.02
N ARG A 56 -5.61 0.20 -7.89
CA ARG A 56 -5.67 -0.06 -9.33
C ARG A 56 -5.67 -1.55 -9.66
N VAL A 57 -4.89 -2.37 -8.95
CA VAL A 57 -4.82 -3.82 -9.20
C VAL A 57 -5.89 -4.63 -8.46
N GLY A 58 -6.74 -3.96 -7.66
CA GLY A 58 -7.82 -4.59 -6.91
C GLY A 58 -7.41 -5.18 -5.56
N ASP A 59 -6.21 -4.87 -5.07
CA ASP A 59 -5.75 -5.28 -3.73
C ASP A 59 -6.19 -4.26 -2.66
N TYR A 60 -7.51 -4.18 -2.50
CA TYR A 60 -8.15 -3.12 -1.74
C TYR A 60 -7.81 -3.12 -0.26
N LEU A 61 -7.40 -4.26 0.32
CA LEU A 61 -7.00 -4.33 1.72
C LEU A 61 -5.77 -3.47 1.99
N TYR A 62 -4.70 -3.64 1.19
CA TYR A 62 -3.48 -2.86 1.35
C TYR A 62 -3.70 -1.40 0.96
N SER A 63 -4.58 -1.14 -0.01
CA SER A 63 -5.00 0.22 -0.34
C SER A 63 -5.63 0.93 0.87
N ALA A 64 -6.61 0.29 1.52
CA ALA A 64 -7.29 0.83 2.70
C ALA A 64 -6.32 1.08 3.86
N LYS A 65 -5.42 0.13 4.15
CA LYS A 65 -4.39 0.28 5.19
C LYS A 65 -3.45 1.46 4.93
N SER A 66 -3.07 1.68 3.67
CA SER A 66 -2.21 2.80 3.30
C SER A 66 -2.92 4.14 3.41
N PHE A 67 -4.17 4.25 2.94
CA PHE A 67 -4.96 5.47 3.14
C PHE A 67 -5.18 5.77 4.63
N ASP A 68 -5.47 4.76 5.44
CA ASP A 68 -5.60 4.93 6.90
C ASP A 68 -4.30 5.44 7.54
N SER A 69 -3.16 4.93 7.08
CA SER A 69 -1.84 5.36 7.57
C SER A 69 -1.53 6.79 7.14
N MET A 70 -1.85 7.19 5.90
CA MET A 70 -1.67 8.57 5.43
C MET A 70 -2.57 9.54 6.20
N GLU A 71 -3.84 9.21 6.43
CA GLU A 71 -4.78 10.04 7.20
C GLU A 71 -4.29 10.29 8.64
N ARG A 72 -3.66 9.30 9.27
CA ARG A 72 -3.06 9.45 10.61
C ARG A 72 -1.83 10.34 10.63
N ILE A 73 -1.08 10.42 9.53
CA ILE A 73 0.12 11.27 9.40
C ILE A 73 -0.28 12.70 9.04
N GLU A 74 -1.12 12.85 8.01
CA GLU A 74 -1.58 14.13 7.49
C GLU A 74 -3.09 14.02 7.19
N PRO A 75 -3.97 14.52 8.07
CA PRO A 75 -5.40 14.47 7.86
C PRO A 75 -5.82 15.22 6.59
N ASN A 76 -6.35 14.50 5.60
CA ASN A 76 -6.87 15.05 4.35
C ASN A 76 -8.17 14.32 3.99
N PRO A 77 -9.27 15.04 3.67
CA PRO A 77 -10.53 14.43 3.25
C PRO A 77 -10.39 13.39 2.11
N GLU A 78 -9.46 13.60 1.17
CA GLU A 78 -9.21 12.67 0.07
C GLU A 78 -8.74 11.29 0.55
N TYR A 79 -7.98 11.21 1.65
CA TYR A 79 -7.54 9.94 2.21
C TYR A 79 -8.68 9.20 2.88
N TRP A 80 -9.61 9.92 3.49
CA TRP A 80 -10.83 9.34 4.05
C TRP A 80 -11.73 8.78 2.94
N GLU A 81 -11.90 9.52 1.85
CA GLU A 81 -12.66 9.08 0.67
C GLU A 81 -11.99 7.87 0.00
N GLY A 82 -10.67 7.91 -0.20
CA GLY A 82 -9.89 6.80 -0.76
C GLY A 82 -9.99 5.54 0.10
N LYS A 83 -9.86 5.68 1.43
CA LYS A 83 -10.05 4.59 2.39
C LYS A 83 -11.45 3.98 2.29
N ARG A 84 -12.50 4.80 2.22
CA ARG A 84 -13.89 4.31 2.04
C ARG A 84 -14.06 3.54 0.74
N GLY A 85 -13.54 4.07 -0.38
CA GLY A 85 -13.56 3.38 -1.67
C GLY A 85 -12.88 2.02 -1.61
N ALA A 86 -11.71 1.95 -0.96
CA ALA A 86 -10.97 0.70 -0.78
C ALA A 86 -11.75 -0.30 0.10
N ILE A 87 -12.34 0.14 1.21
CA ILE A 87 -13.19 -0.73 2.07
C ILE A 87 -14.39 -1.28 1.29
N ILE A 88 -15.06 -0.47 0.46
CA ILE A 88 -16.14 -0.93 -0.43
C ILE A 88 -15.60 -1.98 -1.41
N GLY A 89 -14.39 -1.79 -1.93
CA GLY A 89 -13.70 -2.78 -2.76
C GLY A 89 -13.46 -4.12 -2.04
N VAL A 90 -12.99 -4.10 -0.79
CA VAL A 90 -12.86 -5.31 0.03
C VAL A 90 -14.20 -6.00 0.21
N PHE A 91 -15.25 -5.24 0.55
CA PHE A 91 -16.60 -5.78 0.75
C PHE A 91 -17.15 -6.42 -0.53
N LYS A 92 -16.93 -5.80 -1.69
CA LYS A 92 -17.25 -6.37 -3.00
C LYS A 92 -16.56 -7.72 -3.21
N LEU A 93 -15.26 -7.83 -2.93
CA LEU A 93 -14.52 -9.10 -3.07
C LEU A 93 -15.07 -10.20 -2.15
N VAL A 94 -15.50 -9.85 -0.94
CA VAL A 94 -16.13 -10.80 -0.01
C VAL A 94 -17.48 -11.29 -0.54
N ILE A 95 -18.34 -10.39 -1.04
CA ILE A 95 -19.62 -10.78 -1.66
C ILE A 95 -19.40 -11.69 -2.88
N GLU A 96 -18.37 -11.39 -3.68
CA GLU A 96 -17.98 -12.18 -4.86
C GLU A 96 -17.24 -13.49 -4.48
N GLN A 97 -17.05 -13.79 -3.19
CA GLN A 97 -16.31 -14.97 -2.69
C GLN A 97 -14.86 -15.04 -3.17
N LYS A 98 -14.25 -13.90 -3.48
CA LYS A 98 -12.84 -13.76 -3.88
C LYS A 98 -11.91 -13.41 -2.73
N ALA A 99 -12.46 -13.09 -1.55
CA ALA A 99 -11.70 -12.83 -0.33
C ALA A 99 -12.40 -13.49 0.89
N PRO A 100 -11.66 -13.98 1.88
CA PRO A 100 -12.25 -14.57 3.08
C PRO A 100 -12.94 -13.51 3.93
N LEU A 101 -13.99 -13.85 4.68
CA LEU A 101 -14.67 -12.92 5.60
C LEU A 101 -13.72 -12.33 6.67
N LEU A 102 -12.60 -13.01 6.96
CA LEU A 102 -11.62 -12.62 7.96
C LEU A 102 -10.79 -11.37 7.64
N VAL A 103 -10.99 -10.69 6.49
CA VAL A 103 -10.20 -9.48 6.18
C VAL A 103 -10.48 -8.29 7.10
N PHE A 104 -11.51 -8.36 7.95
CA PHE A 104 -11.96 -7.26 8.81
C PHE A 104 -11.54 -7.38 10.29
N PHE A 105 -10.76 -8.40 10.66
CA PHE A 105 -10.18 -8.56 12.01
C PHE A 105 -8.66 -8.37 11.98
#